data_AF-A0A817MBQ9-F1
#
_entry.id   AF-A0A817MBQ9-F1
#
_cell.length_a   1.000
_cell.length_b   1.000
_cell.length_c   1.000
_cell.angle_alpha   90.00
_cell.angle_beta   90.00
_cell.angle_gamma   90.00
#
_symmetry.space_group_name_H-M   'P 1'
#
loop_
_entity.id
_entity.type
_entity.pdbx_description
1 polymer ?
#
loop_
_entity_poly.entity_id
_entity_poly.type
_entity_poly.pdbx_seq_one_letter_code
_entity_poly.pdbx_strand_id
1 'polypeptide(L)'
;MLSIDPESKSNEFYIKVRKSMIKFESDDWTLYVVNHSRPIPLSLNNQVIRLLSDLGNSNGVFESIQTRCIDRKECWHPPAKCYLNPLDSVDQSVINENQQKYKNANNFRIRDKIPLPVNEARCLFGIADETGTLKPGECVIQYCSRENSSTSEKYIVSTVTKNPCLHPGDIRKLKVVYVPKLQSCIRDGIVFSTNGHRPSFNEMAGADLDGDQ
;
A
#
# COMPACT_ATOMS: atom_id res chain seq x y z
N MET A 1 11.42 2.93 -8.93
CA MET A 1 10.29 3.85 -8.68
C MET A 1 10.72 5.32 -8.79
N LEU A 2 9.84 6.20 -9.26
CA LEU A 2 9.99 7.67 -9.20
C LEU A 2 8.97 8.24 -8.20
N SER A 3 9.38 9.25 -7.43
CA SER A 3 8.52 9.97 -6.49
C SER A 3 8.72 11.48 -6.65
N ILE A 4 7.74 12.26 -6.21
CA ILE A 4 7.83 13.73 -6.22
C ILE A 4 8.84 14.15 -5.15
N ASP A 5 9.78 15.00 -5.55
CA ASP A 5 10.73 15.63 -4.62
C ASP A 5 9.98 16.67 -3.75
N PRO A 6 9.91 16.47 -2.42
CA PRO A 6 9.24 17.40 -1.51
C PRO A 6 9.93 18.76 -1.37
N GLU A 7 11.17 18.89 -1.84
CA GLU A 7 11.91 20.15 -1.80
C GLU A 7 11.91 20.90 -3.15
N SER A 8 11.27 20.34 -4.18
CA SER A 8 11.22 20.99 -5.49
C SER A 8 10.46 22.31 -5.44
N LYS A 9 11.12 23.39 -5.86
CA LYS A 9 10.59 24.75 -5.95
C LYS A 9 10.52 25.28 -7.39
N SER A 10 10.99 24.49 -8.36
CA SER A 10 11.10 24.90 -9.76
C SER A 10 9.84 24.54 -10.53
N ASN A 11 9.49 25.37 -11.51
CA ASN A 11 8.48 25.05 -12.53
C ASN A 11 9.03 24.18 -13.66
N GLU A 12 10.32 23.82 -13.61
CA GLU A 12 10.98 22.96 -14.58
C GLU A 12 10.88 21.48 -14.18
N PHE A 13 10.78 20.62 -15.18
CA PHE A 13 10.66 19.17 -14.99
C PHE A 13 12.05 18.51 -15.03
N TYR A 14 12.50 18.04 -13.88
CA TYR A 14 13.72 17.24 -13.75
C TYR A 14 13.40 15.83 -13.27
N ILE A 15 14.10 14.85 -13.84
CA ILE A 15 14.10 13.47 -13.34
C ILE A 15 15.50 13.16 -12.85
N LYS A 16 15.59 12.70 -11.60
CA LYS A 16 16.84 12.23 -11.00
C LYS A 16 16.79 10.72 -10.88
N VAL A 17 17.75 10.04 -11.49
CA VAL A 17 17.90 8.57 -11.42
C VAL A 17 19.08 8.20 -10.53
N ARG A 18 18.94 7.13 -9.74
CA ARG A 18 20.04 6.56 -8.95
C ARG A 18 20.88 5.62 -9.82
N LYS A 19 22.15 5.39 -9.44
CA LYS A 19 23.01 4.40 -10.11
C LYS A 19 22.38 3.02 -10.20
N SER A 20 21.64 2.59 -9.17
CA SER A 20 20.95 1.29 -9.15
C SER A 20 19.79 1.17 -10.15
N MET A 21 19.26 2.29 -10.65
CA MET A 21 18.17 2.33 -11.63
C MET A 21 18.68 2.17 -13.06
N ILE A 22 19.95 2.46 -13.32
CA ILE A 22 20.57 2.32 -14.64
C ILE A 22 21.04 0.87 -14.78
N LYS A 23 20.40 0.11 -15.67
CA LYS A 23 20.73 -1.31 -15.91
C LYS A 23 21.72 -1.51 -17.05
N PHE A 24 21.71 -0.61 -18.03
CA PHE A 24 22.61 -0.58 -19.19
C PHE A 24 22.62 0.84 -19.79
N GLU A 25 23.60 1.13 -20.64
CA GLU A 25 23.69 2.42 -21.37
C GLU A 25 22.66 2.49 -22.49
N SER A 26 22.01 3.65 -22.64
CA SER A 26 20.95 3.88 -23.65
C SER A 26 20.87 5.37 -23.99
N ASP A 27 20.51 5.67 -25.23
CA ASP A 27 20.24 7.02 -25.73
C ASP A 27 18.74 7.39 -25.68
N ASP A 28 17.87 6.48 -25.24
CA ASP A 28 16.43 6.74 -25.10
C ASP A 28 16.12 7.46 -23.78
N TRP A 29 15.55 8.66 -23.89
CA TRP A 29 15.15 9.52 -22.78
C TRP A 29 13.63 9.55 -22.55
N THR A 30 12.88 8.65 -23.19
CA THR A 30 11.43 8.59 -23.07
C THR A 30 11.00 8.01 -21.72
N LEU A 31 10.14 8.72 -20.99
CA LEU A 31 9.57 8.21 -19.73
C LEU A 31 8.39 7.28 -20.01
N TYR A 32 8.58 5.98 -19.74
CA TYR A 32 7.51 4.98 -19.78
C TYR A 32 6.94 4.71 -18.38
N VAL A 33 5.63 4.94 -18.19
CA VAL A 33 4.94 4.71 -16.92
C VAL A 33 4.22 3.36 -16.95
N VAL A 34 4.74 2.38 -16.21
CA VAL A 34 4.17 1.02 -16.14
C VAL A 34 3.03 0.93 -15.13
N ASN A 35 3.11 1.69 -14.02
CA ASN A 35 2.12 1.70 -12.95
C ASN A 35 2.18 3.02 -12.16
N HIS A 36 1.18 3.30 -11.34
CA HIS A 36 1.10 4.51 -10.51
C HIS A 36 0.43 4.21 -9.16
N SER A 37 0.67 5.09 -8.18
CA SER A 37 0.07 4.93 -6.85
C SER A 37 -1.44 5.11 -6.88
N ARG A 38 -2.14 4.19 -6.23
CA ARG A 38 -3.61 4.14 -6.15
C ARG A 38 -4.03 3.36 -4.91
N PRO A 39 -5.28 3.48 -4.44
CA PRO A 39 -5.77 2.65 -3.34
C PRO A 39 -5.80 1.17 -3.77
N ILE A 40 -4.97 0.34 -3.14
CA ILE A 40 -4.95 -1.10 -3.37
C ILE A 40 -5.41 -1.81 -2.09
N PRO A 41 -6.52 -2.57 -2.14
CA PRO A 41 -6.99 -3.31 -0.98
C PRO A 41 -6.03 -4.45 -0.63
N LEU A 42 -5.76 -4.63 0.67
CA LEU A 42 -4.94 -5.72 1.18
C LEU A 42 -5.78 -6.97 1.47
N SER A 43 -5.19 -8.14 1.29
CA SER A 43 -5.74 -9.40 1.75
C SER A 43 -4.63 -10.22 2.41
N LEU A 44 -4.94 -10.87 3.52
CA LEU A 44 -4.05 -11.82 4.16
C LEU A 44 -4.12 -13.14 3.40
N ASN A 45 -2.97 -13.61 2.91
CA ASN A 45 -2.84 -14.97 2.40
C ASN A 45 -2.41 -15.92 3.52
N ASN A 46 -2.43 -17.22 3.24
CA ASN A 46 -2.05 -18.25 4.21
C ASN A 46 -0.62 -18.10 4.77
N GLN A 47 0.31 -17.58 3.97
CA GLN A 47 1.70 -17.35 4.41
C GLN A 47 1.76 -16.27 5.49
N VAL A 48 1.15 -15.12 5.24
CA VAL A 48 1.10 -14.01 6.21
C VAL A 48 0.33 -14.43 7.46
N ILE A 49 -0.82 -15.12 7.32
CA ILE A 49 -1.59 -15.63 8.46
C ILE A 49 -0.72 -16.53 9.33
N ARG A 50 0.01 -17.46 8.71
CA ARG A 50 0.88 -18.38 9.45
C ARG A 50 1.96 -17.65 10.23
N LEU A 51 2.65 -16.72 9.59
CA LEU A 51 3.69 -15.93 10.25
C LEU A 51 3.15 -15.07 11.37
N LEU A 52 1.96 -14.47 11.21
CA LEU A 52 1.29 -13.74 12.28
C LEU A 52 0.87 -14.67 13.43
N SER A 53 0.42 -15.89 13.16
CA SER A 53 0.17 -16.91 14.19
C SER A 53 1.44 -17.26 14.96
N ASP A 54 2.56 -17.46 14.27
CA ASP A 54 3.86 -17.76 14.89
C ASP A 54 4.37 -16.58 15.75
N LEU A 55 3.98 -15.33 15.41
CA LEU A 55 4.19 -14.13 16.22
C LEU A 55 3.21 -13.97 17.40
N GLY A 56 2.32 -14.95 17.63
CA GLY A 56 1.43 -15.00 18.79
C GLY A 56 0.00 -14.52 18.55
N ASN A 57 -0.41 -14.25 17.30
CA ASN A 57 -1.80 -13.90 17.00
C ASN A 57 -2.69 -15.16 17.01
N SER A 58 -3.78 -15.13 17.78
CA SER A 58 -4.68 -16.28 17.87
C SER A 58 -5.56 -16.43 16.63
N ASN A 59 -5.96 -17.67 16.32
CA ASN A 59 -6.85 -17.96 15.20
C ASN A 59 -8.18 -17.20 15.26
N GLY A 60 -8.70 -16.98 16.48
CA GLY A 60 -9.92 -16.21 16.70
C GLY A 60 -9.84 -14.76 16.18
N VAL A 61 -8.65 -14.16 16.10
CA VAL A 61 -8.48 -12.83 15.48
C VAL A 61 -8.77 -12.92 13.98
N PHE A 62 -8.18 -13.89 13.27
CA PHE A 62 -8.40 -14.05 11.82
C PHE A 62 -9.85 -14.42 11.50
N GLU A 63 -10.46 -15.31 12.30
CA GLU A 63 -11.88 -15.67 12.19
C GLU A 63 -12.79 -14.45 12.38
N SER A 64 -12.49 -13.60 13.36
CA SER A 64 -13.26 -12.37 13.59
C SER A 64 -13.17 -11.40 12.41
N ILE A 65 -11.98 -11.23 11.81
CA ILE A 65 -11.78 -10.40 10.63
C ILE A 65 -12.56 -10.97 9.45
N GLN A 66 -12.45 -12.28 9.20
CA GLN A 66 -13.16 -12.94 8.11
C GLN A 66 -14.68 -12.80 8.25
N THR A 67 -15.20 -12.98 9.46
CA THR A 67 -16.63 -12.83 9.77
C THR A 67 -17.10 -11.40 9.49
N ARG A 68 -16.37 -10.38 9.96
CA ARG A 68 -16.68 -8.96 9.66
C ARG A 68 -16.74 -8.68 8.17
N CYS A 69 -15.81 -9.25 7.41
CA CYS A 69 -15.77 -9.08 5.96
C CYS A 69 -16.96 -9.69 5.23
N ILE A 70 -17.40 -10.88 5.65
CA ILE A 70 -18.54 -11.58 5.06
C ILE A 70 -19.83 -10.85 5.40
N ASP A 71 -20.03 -10.53 6.68
CA ASP A 71 -21.32 -10.04 7.19
C ASP A 71 -21.59 -8.59 6.82
N ARG A 72 -20.57 -7.73 6.89
CA ARG A 72 -20.77 -6.28 6.82
C ARG A 72 -20.56 -5.68 5.43
N LYS A 73 -20.12 -6.48 4.44
CA LYS A 73 -19.63 -5.98 3.13
C LYS A 73 -18.60 -4.85 3.26
N GLU A 74 -17.94 -4.73 4.42
CA GLU A 74 -16.93 -3.72 4.71
C GLU A 74 -15.66 -3.96 3.89
N CYS A 75 -15.42 -5.23 3.55
CA CYS A 75 -14.27 -5.66 2.79
C CYS A 75 -14.62 -5.60 1.30
N TRP A 76 -13.80 -4.84 0.57
CA TRP A 76 -13.94 -4.54 -0.86
C TRP A 76 -15.04 -3.56 -1.22
N HIS A 77 -14.81 -2.25 -1.04
CA HIS A 77 -14.75 -1.39 -2.22
C HIS A 77 -13.68 -0.31 -1.99
N PRO A 78 -13.05 0.24 -3.02
CA PRO A 78 -12.28 1.48 -2.88
C PRO A 78 -13.22 2.69 -2.71
N PRO A 79 -12.77 3.87 -2.26
CA PRO A 79 -13.57 5.08 -2.37
C PRO A 79 -14.01 5.31 -3.82
N ALA A 80 -15.29 5.56 -4.08
CA ALA A 80 -15.77 5.85 -5.45
C ALA A 80 -14.98 7.02 -6.07
N LYS A 81 -14.66 8.05 -5.28
CA LYS A 81 -13.83 9.20 -5.68
C LYS A 81 -12.41 8.85 -6.16
N CYS A 82 -11.92 7.62 -5.92
CA CYS A 82 -10.60 7.19 -6.36
C CYS A 82 -10.61 6.49 -7.74
N TYR A 83 -11.78 6.22 -8.32
CA TYR A 83 -11.94 5.45 -9.57
C TYR A 83 -12.68 6.21 -10.68
N LEU A 84 -13.09 7.46 -10.45
CA LEU A 84 -13.89 8.18 -11.44
C LEU A 84 -13.00 8.80 -12.53
N ASN A 85 -12.92 8.12 -13.67
CA ASN A 85 -13.19 8.80 -14.93
C ASN A 85 -14.72 8.78 -15.16
N PRO A 86 -15.32 9.88 -15.63
CA PRO A 86 -16.74 9.91 -15.96
C PRO A 86 -16.93 9.08 -17.24
N LEU A 87 -17.45 7.85 -17.10
CA LEU A 87 -17.95 7.08 -18.23
C LEU A 87 -19.45 6.90 -18.07
N ASP A 88 -20.14 7.46 -19.05
CA ASP A 88 -21.57 7.66 -19.16
C ASP A 88 -22.36 6.34 -19.24
N SER A 89 -23.60 6.41 -18.75
CA SER A 89 -24.75 5.56 -19.11
C SER A 89 -24.46 4.07 -19.39
N VAL A 90 -24.18 3.30 -18.34
CA VAL A 90 -24.17 1.82 -18.42
C VAL A 90 -25.53 1.28 -17.97
N ASP A 91 -26.09 0.37 -18.77
CA ASP A 91 -27.37 -0.29 -18.53
C ASP A 91 -27.37 -1.08 -17.19
N GLN A 92 -28.39 -0.83 -16.37
CA GLN A 92 -28.53 -1.36 -15.02
C GLN A 92 -28.64 -2.89 -14.97
N SER A 93 -29.08 -3.52 -16.07
CA SER A 93 -29.17 -4.98 -16.21
C SER A 93 -27.78 -5.66 -16.22
N VAL A 94 -26.83 -5.07 -16.96
CA VAL A 94 -25.44 -5.52 -17.05
C VAL A 94 -24.72 -5.33 -15.71
N ILE A 95 -25.04 -4.26 -14.99
CA ILE A 95 -24.51 -4.03 -13.64
C ILE A 95 -24.94 -5.15 -12.68
N ASN A 96 -26.20 -5.57 -12.73
CA ASN A 96 -26.75 -6.60 -11.84
C ASN A 96 -26.20 -8.00 -12.11
N GLU A 97 -26.08 -8.41 -13.38
CA GLU A 97 -25.44 -9.69 -13.73
C GLU A 97 -23.98 -9.75 -13.31
N ASN A 98 -23.24 -8.67 -13.54
CA ASN A 98 -21.86 -8.57 -13.11
C ASN A 98 -21.76 -8.63 -11.59
N GLN A 99 -22.62 -7.91 -10.86
CA GLN A 99 -22.68 -7.99 -9.39
C GLN A 99 -22.92 -9.41 -8.87
N GLN A 100 -23.77 -10.20 -9.52
CA GLN A 100 -24.03 -11.59 -9.12
C GLN A 100 -22.81 -12.49 -9.37
N LYS A 101 -22.16 -12.35 -10.52
CA LYS A 101 -20.88 -13.03 -10.83
C LYS A 101 -19.78 -12.62 -9.84
N TYR A 102 -19.70 -11.34 -9.49
CA TYR A 102 -18.78 -10.82 -8.48
C TYR A 102 -19.04 -11.42 -7.10
N LYS A 103 -20.30 -11.54 -6.65
CA LYS A 103 -20.64 -12.19 -5.37
C LYS A 103 -20.15 -13.64 -5.31
N ASN A 104 -20.37 -14.41 -6.37
CA ASN A 104 -19.96 -15.81 -6.43
C ASN A 104 -18.43 -15.97 -6.48
N ALA A 105 -17.74 -15.13 -7.28
CA ALA A 105 -16.28 -15.10 -7.33
C ALA A 105 -15.65 -14.60 -6.00
N ASN A 106 -16.32 -13.68 -5.30
CA ASN A 106 -15.87 -13.17 -4.02
C ASN A 106 -15.98 -14.23 -2.92
N ASN A 107 -17.07 -15.01 -2.90
CA ASN A 107 -17.22 -16.14 -1.99
C ASN A 107 -16.14 -17.22 -2.18
N PHE A 108 -15.65 -17.40 -3.40
CA PHE A 108 -14.51 -18.30 -3.66
C PHE A 108 -13.19 -17.70 -3.17
N ARG A 109 -12.92 -16.42 -3.44
CA ARG A 109 -11.70 -15.70 -2.98
C ARG A 109 -11.56 -15.63 -1.46
N ILE A 110 -12.68 -15.53 -0.73
CA ILE A 110 -12.70 -15.49 0.74
C ILE A 110 -12.19 -16.81 1.37
N ARG A 111 -12.18 -17.93 0.62
CA ARG A 111 -11.67 -19.22 1.10
C ARG A 111 -10.15 -19.28 1.14
N ASP A 112 -9.46 -18.60 0.22
CA ASP A 112 -8.00 -18.67 0.08
C ASP A 112 -7.27 -17.48 0.69
N LYS A 113 -7.95 -16.34 0.81
CA LYS A 113 -7.42 -15.10 1.38
C LYS A 113 -8.48 -14.39 2.20
N ILE A 114 -8.07 -13.82 3.33
CA ILE A 114 -8.93 -12.97 4.16
C ILE A 114 -8.76 -11.53 3.68
N PRO A 115 -9.72 -10.92 2.96
CA PRO A 115 -9.62 -9.50 2.61
C PRO A 115 -9.60 -8.67 3.90
N LEU A 116 -8.91 -7.55 3.90
CA LEU A 116 -8.90 -6.63 5.05
C LEU A 116 -9.75 -5.39 4.75
N PRO A 117 -10.41 -4.81 5.77
CA PRO A 117 -11.07 -3.53 5.63
C PRO A 117 -10.08 -2.46 5.16
N VAL A 118 -10.42 -1.72 4.11
CA VAL A 118 -9.54 -0.71 3.50
C VAL A 118 -9.18 0.44 4.45
N ASN A 119 -9.92 0.66 5.53
CA ASN A 119 -9.57 1.65 6.54
C ASN A 119 -8.54 1.14 7.54
N GLU A 120 -8.41 -0.19 7.68
CA GLU A 120 -7.49 -0.85 8.62
C GLU A 120 -6.18 -1.27 7.92
N ALA A 121 -6.22 -1.68 6.65
CA ALA A 121 -5.03 -2.12 5.94
C ALA A 121 -5.09 -1.94 4.41
N ARG A 122 -3.93 -1.70 3.78
CA ARG A 122 -3.77 -1.43 2.33
C ARG A 122 -2.42 -1.95 1.83
N CYS A 123 -2.34 -2.28 0.54
CA CYS A 123 -1.06 -2.36 -0.15
C CYS A 123 -0.68 -0.95 -0.61
N LEU A 124 0.55 -0.54 -0.37
CA LEU A 124 1.02 0.83 -0.63
C LEU A 124 2.38 0.75 -1.30
N PHE A 125 2.63 1.61 -2.29
CA PHE A 125 3.98 1.66 -2.87
C PHE A 125 5.01 2.16 -1.84
N GLY A 126 6.14 1.47 -1.80
CA GLY A 126 7.27 1.86 -0.95
C GLY A 126 8.14 2.93 -1.57
N ILE A 127 8.42 3.99 -0.81
CA ILE A 127 9.21 5.15 -1.22
C ILE A 127 10.35 5.34 -0.24
N ALA A 128 11.52 5.72 -0.73
CA ALA A 128 12.65 6.07 0.12
C ALA A 128 12.57 7.55 0.51
N ASP A 129 12.84 7.86 1.78
CA ASP A 129 13.06 9.23 2.21
C ASP A 129 14.44 9.73 1.76
N GLU A 130 14.48 10.42 0.62
CA GLU A 130 15.71 11.03 0.11
C GLU A 130 16.12 12.30 0.86
N THR A 131 15.24 12.85 1.70
CA THR A 131 15.54 14.06 2.49
C THR A 131 16.30 13.74 3.78
N GLY A 132 16.30 12.47 4.21
CA GLY A 132 16.89 12.03 5.48
C GLY A 132 16.15 12.54 6.72
N THR A 133 14.89 12.98 6.57
CA THR A 133 14.07 13.53 7.66
C THR A 133 13.68 12.47 8.69
N LEU A 134 13.40 11.23 8.26
CA LEU A 134 12.88 10.16 9.11
C LEU A 134 13.99 9.45 9.88
N LYS A 135 13.77 9.15 11.17
CA LYS A 135 14.70 8.33 11.97
C LYS A 135 14.56 6.84 11.63
N PRO A 136 15.58 6.00 11.94
CA PRO A 136 15.46 4.55 11.79
C PRO A 136 14.22 4.01 12.50
N GLY A 137 13.43 3.18 11.81
CA GLY A 137 12.17 2.62 12.33
C GLY A 137 10.94 3.54 12.22
N GLU A 138 11.09 4.77 11.73
CA GLU A 138 9.98 5.67 11.42
C GLU A 138 9.56 5.57 9.95
N CYS A 139 8.27 5.75 9.70
CA CYS A 139 7.71 5.86 8.37
C CYS A 139 6.62 6.93 8.28
N VAL A 140 6.35 7.39 7.07
CA VAL A 140 5.20 8.25 6.76
C VAL A 140 4.25 7.46 5.88
N ILE A 141 2.97 7.46 6.23
CA ILE A 141 1.93 6.82 5.44
C ILE A 141 0.93 7.88 4.98
N GLN A 142 0.56 7.83 3.71
CA GLN A 142 -0.50 8.66 3.17
C GLN A 142 -1.34 7.84 2.19
N TYR A 143 -2.66 7.87 2.37
CA TYR A 143 -3.61 7.16 1.52
C TYR A 143 -4.88 7.98 1.33
N CYS A 144 -5.62 7.70 0.25
CA CYS A 144 -6.92 8.33 0.04
C CYS A 144 -7.99 7.73 0.97
N SER A 145 -8.55 8.57 1.85
CA SER A 145 -9.69 8.21 2.71
C SER A 145 -11.00 8.13 1.93
N ARG A 146 -11.94 7.31 2.43
CA ARG A 146 -13.32 7.20 1.88
C ARG A 146 -14.23 8.33 2.30
N GLU A 147 -13.94 9.00 3.41
CA GLU A 147 -14.84 9.95 4.04
C GLU A 147 -14.14 11.28 4.32
N ASN A 148 -14.93 12.36 4.30
CA ASN A 148 -14.54 13.70 4.78
C ASN A 148 -14.42 13.73 6.32
N SER A 149 -14.04 12.61 6.95
CA SER A 149 -13.77 12.57 8.38
C SER A 149 -12.43 13.24 8.63
N SER A 150 -12.51 14.45 9.17
CA SER A 150 -11.43 15.30 9.69
C SER A 150 -10.56 14.63 10.77
N THR A 151 -10.77 13.36 11.03
CA THR A 151 -10.01 12.50 11.92
C THR A 151 -9.19 11.54 11.08
N SER A 152 -8.07 12.03 10.54
CA SER A 152 -6.91 11.17 10.33
C SER A 152 -6.57 10.56 11.69
N GLU A 153 -7.13 9.37 11.98
CA GLU A 153 -6.64 8.53 13.07
C GLU A 153 -5.15 8.35 12.81
N LYS A 154 -4.36 9.06 13.60
CA LYS A 154 -2.91 8.98 13.55
C LYS A 154 -2.56 7.62 14.09
N TYR A 155 -2.47 6.62 13.21
CA TYR A 155 -1.81 5.38 13.55
C TYR A 155 -0.46 5.75 14.14
N ILE A 156 -0.18 5.33 15.36
CA ILE A 156 1.12 5.57 16.01
C ILE A 156 2.12 4.49 15.57
N VAL A 157 1.61 3.30 15.26
CA VAL A 157 2.39 2.13 14.83
C VAL A 157 1.63 1.38 13.72
N SER A 158 2.35 0.92 12.70
CA SER A 158 1.83 0.09 11.61
C SER A 158 2.66 -1.19 11.46
N THR A 159 1.99 -2.31 11.19
CA THR A 159 2.64 -3.57 10.81
C THR A 159 2.78 -3.59 9.29
N VAL A 160 4.01 -3.70 8.80
CA VAL A 160 4.36 -3.67 7.38
C VAL A 160 5.10 -4.94 7.01
N THR A 161 4.83 -5.47 5.82
CA THR A 161 5.52 -6.62 5.25
C THR A 161 5.49 -6.51 3.74
N LYS A 162 6.47 -7.10 3.06
CA LYS A 162 6.41 -7.37 1.62
C LYS A 162 5.83 -8.76 1.41
N ASN A 163 5.04 -8.96 0.35
CA ASN A 163 4.55 -10.28 -0.04
C ASN A 163 5.27 -10.76 -1.31
N PRO A 164 5.83 -11.98 -1.37
CA PRO A 164 5.82 -13.01 -0.32
C PRO A 164 6.73 -12.69 0.87
N CYS A 165 6.30 -13.10 2.07
CA CYS A 165 7.11 -13.12 3.29
C CYS A 165 7.30 -14.56 3.74
N LEU A 166 8.53 -14.91 4.15
CA LEU A 166 8.93 -16.29 4.43
C LEU A 166 9.44 -16.48 5.85
N HIS A 167 9.81 -15.39 6.53
CA HIS A 167 10.31 -15.42 7.89
C HIS A 167 9.54 -14.43 8.78
N PRO A 168 9.29 -14.71 10.07
CA PRO A 168 8.61 -13.77 10.95
C PRO A 168 9.29 -12.40 11.04
N GLY A 169 10.61 -12.37 10.81
CA GLY A 169 11.41 -11.15 10.72
C GLY A 169 11.09 -10.25 9.51
N ASP A 170 10.44 -10.77 8.47
CA ASP A 170 9.96 -9.99 7.32
C ASP A 170 8.77 -9.09 7.68
N ILE A 171 8.11 -9.35 8.83
CA ILE A 171 7.01 -8.55 9.36
C ILE A 171 7.60 -7.53 10.34
N ARG A 172 7.49 -6.24 10.01
CA ARG A 172 8.07 -5.15 10.78
C ARG A 172 6.98 -4.29 11.41
N LYS A 173 7.23 -3.82 12.63
CA LYS A 173 6.43 -2.77 13.26
C LYS A 173 7.16 -1.45 13.10
N LEU A 174 6.55 -0.50 12.41
CA LEU A 174 7.11 0.83 12.17
C LEU A 174 6.29 1.88 12.88
N LYS A 175 6.97 2.90 13.40
CA LYS A 175 6.33 4.06 14.00
C LYS A 175 5.91 5.02 12.89
N VAL A 176 4.61 5.26 12.78
CA VAL A 176 4.10 6.21 11.79
C VAL A 176 4.21 7.62 12.36
N VAL A 177 4.88 8.51 11.64
CA VAL A 177 5.09 9.90 12.04
C VAL A 177 4.44 10.86 11.04
N TYR A 178 4.03 12.01 11.55
CA TYR A 178 3.44 13.07 10.74
C TYR A 178 4.56 14.02 10.28
N VAL A 179 4.82 14.04 8.97
CA VAL A 179 5.78 14.95 8.34
C VAL A 179 5.09 15.63 7.15
N PRO A 180 4.60 16.87 7.32
CA PRO A 180 3.78 17.55 6.32
C PRO A 180 4.39 17.53 4.91
N LYS A 181 5.69 17.84 4.81
CA LYS A 181 6.41 17.91 3.54
C LYS A 181 6.43 16.57 2.80
N LEU A 182 6.66 15.48 3.52
CA LEU A 182 6.66 14.14 2.91
C LEU A 182 5.24 13.74 2.52
N GLN A 183 4.24 13.98 3.39
CA GLN A 183 2.85 13.61 3.13
C GLN A 183 2.21 14.37 1.97
N SER A 184 2.56 15.65 1.77
CA SER A 184 2.01 16.45 0.67
C SER A 184 2.42 15.95 -0.71
N CYS A 185 3.53 15.22 -0.79
CA CYS A 185 4.14 14.78 -2.04
C CYS A 185 3.81 13.33 -2.40
N ILE A 186 3.04 12.65 -1.57
CA ILE A 186 2.66 11.25 -1.78
C ILE A 186 1.14 11.08 -1.73
N ARG A 187 0.64 10.09 -2.46
CA ARG A 187 -0.75 9.65 -2.41
C ARG A 187 -0.77 8.14 -2.56
N ASP A 188 -1.37 7.43 -1.59
CA ASP A 188 -1.40 5.97 -1.53
C ASP A 188 0.02 5.34 -1.57
N GLY A 189 0.86 5.77 -0.62
CA GLY A 189 2.24 5.32 -0.47
C GLY A 189 2.72 5.33 0.97
N ILE A 190 3.82 4.63 1.19
CA ILE A 190 4.57 4.59 2.45
C ILE A 190 6.01 5.05 2.19
N VAL A 191 6.49 6.01 2.97
CA VAL A 191 7.87 6.51 2.91
C VAL A 191 8.65 5.92 4.07
N PHE A 192 9.75 5.24 3.74
CA PHE A 192 10.65 4.61 4.69
C PHE A 192 11.88 5.49 4.94
N SER A 193 12.33 5.51 6.19
CA SER A 193 13.64 6.06 6.52
C SER A 193 14.75 5.33 5.75
N THR A 194 15.67 6.12 5.20
CA THR A 194 16.94 5.68 4.62
C THR A 194 18.09 5.76 5.64
N ASN A 195 17.82 6.29 6.84
CA ASN A 195 18.79 6.39 7.92
C ASN A 195 18.96 5.06 8.67
N GLY A 196 20.13 4.87 9.28
CA GLY A 196 20.46 3.69 10.08
C GLY A 196 21.39 2.72 9.34
N HIS A 197 21.65 1.56 9.95
CA HIS A 197 22.57 0.57 9.37
C HIS A 197 21.95 -0.16 8.17
N ARG A 198 20.66 -0.49 8.26
CA ARG A 198 19.89 -1.15 7.22
C ARG A 198 18.48 -0.54 7.21
N PRO A 199 17.97 -0.06 6.06
CA PRO A 199 16.65 0.56 6.02
C PRO A 199 15.55 -0.50 6.15
N SER A 200 14.44 -0.13 6.80
CA SER A 200 13.38 -1.07 7.17
C SER A 200 12.76 -1.83 5.99
N PHE A 201 12.68 -1.20 4.80
CA PHE A 201 12.18 -1.88 3.61
C PHE A 201 13.06 -3.07 3.22
N ASN A 202 14.39 -2.94 3.34
CA ASN A 202 15.31 -4.00 2.99
C ASN A 202 15.33 -5.14 4.01
N GLU A 203 14.85 -4.91 5.23
CA GLU A 203 14.63 -5.94 6.25
C GLU A 203 13.39 -6.81 5.93
N MET A 204 12.51 -6.37 5.03
CA MET A 204 11.28 -7.07 4.63
C MET A 204 11.49 -7.85 3.33
N ALA A 205 11.93 -9.11 3.43
CA ALA A 205 12.19 -9.98 2.28
C ALA A 205 13.08 -9.33 1.20
N GLY A 206 14.05 -8.51 1.63
CA GLY A 206 15.07 -7.91 0.75
C GLY A 206 14.54 -6.86 -0.24
N ALA A 207 13.47 -6.13 0.08
CA ALA A 207 12.90 -5.10 -0.80
C ALA A 207 13.95 -4.03 -1.21
N ASP A 208 13.77 -3.45 -2.39
CA ASP A 208 14.67 -2.43 -2.97
C ASP A 208 13.94 -1.17 -3.50
N LEU A 209 12.60 -1.14 -3.42
CA LEU A 209 11.75 -0.02 -3.80
C LEU A 209 11.80 0.32 -5.30
N ASP A 210 12.06 -0.65 -6.17
CA ASP A 210 11.99 -0.45 -7.62
C ASP A 210 10.54 -0.44 -8.16
N GLY A 211 9.63 -1.10 -7.45
CA GLY A 211 8.17 -1.10 -7.63
C GLY A 211 7.42 -1.87 -6.53
N ASP A 212 8.11 -2.13 -5.41
CA ASP A 212 7.59 -2.89 -4.27
C ASP A 212 6.33 -2.27 -3.64
N GLN A 213 5.43 -3.15 -3.20
CA GLN A 213 4.16 -2.85 -2.52
C GLN A 213 3.99 -3.65 -1.24
#